data_AF-A0A067FKV0-F1
#
_entry.id   AF-A0A067FKV0-F1
#
_cell.length_a   1.000
_cell.length_b   1.000
_cell.length_c   1.000
_cell.angle_alpha   90.00
_cell.angle_beta   90.00
_cell.angle_gamma   90.00
#
_symmetry.space_group_name_H-M   'P 1'
#
loop_
_entity.id
_entity.type
_entity.pdbx_description
1 polymer ?
#
loop_
_entity_poly.entity_id
_entity_poly.type
_entity_poly.pdbx_seq_one_letter_code
_entity_poly.pdbx_strand_id
1 'polypeptide(L)'
;VISNLEELKLGGKDITMICQDHLPKHLFQNLKSLEVVSDKSDNFSIGSLQRFHNMEKLELRQFIQRDIFKWRVSYCKRLKNLVSSFTAKSLVHLMKLRIGGCKLMTEIISSEEDVEEDEVVFSRLKWLSLECLESLTSFCSGNCTFKFPSLEDLFVIDCPKVMIFSCGVSSTPRLREVRKNWGLDKGCWECNLNTTVQKADFY
;
A
#
# COMPACT_ATOMS: atom_id res chain seq x y z
N VAL A 1 -28.17 6.08 12.22
CA VAL A 1 -27.61 5.64 13.51
C VAL A 1 -26.56 4.57 13.23
N ILE A 2 -25.30 4.94 12.96
CA ILE A 2 -24.18 3.99 12.84
C ILE A 2 -22.89 4.60 13.43
N SER A 3 -22.99 5.62 14.30
CA SER A 3 -21.83 6.37 14.78
C SER A 3 -20.87 5.56 15.66
N ASN A 4 -21.27 4.38 16.15
CA ASN A 4 -20.45 3.53 17.04
C ASN A 4 -19.88 2.29 16.34
N LEU A 5 -20.01 2.18 15.02
CA LEU A 5 -19.53 1.02 14.30
C LEU A 5 -17.99 1.05 14.21
N GLU A 6 -17.35 0.05 14.81
CA GLU A 6 -15.89 -0.09 14.81
C GLU A 6 -15.39 -1.02 13.68
N GLU A 7 -16.23 -1.96 13.25
CA GLU A 7 -15.91 -2.92 12.19
C GLU A 7 -16.97 -2.89 11.10
N LEU A 8 -16.55 -2.85 9.84
CA LEU A 8 -17.46 -2.80 8.71
C LEU A 8 -16.99 -3.78 7.64
N LYS A 9 -17.93 -4.57 7.13
CA LYS A 9 -17.72 -5.48 6.00
C LYS A 9 -18.58 -5.02 4.83
N LEU A 10 -17.96 -4.81 3.67
CA LEU A 10 -18.62 -4.28 2.47
C LEU A 10 -18.36 -5.15 1.25
N GLY A 11 -19.33 -5.21 0.34
CA GLY A 11 -19.09 -5.62 -1.04
C GLY A 11 -18.25 -4.58 -1.80
N GLY A 12 -17.63 -4.99 -2.91
CA GLY A 12 -16.91 -4.10 -3.83
C GLY A 12 -17.82 -2.97 -4.36
N LYS A 13 -19.08 -3.28 -4.67
CA LYS A 13 -20.10 -2.28 -5.03
C LYS A 13 -20.45 -1.33 -3.88
N ASP A 14 -20.70 -1.86 -2.69
CA ASP A 14 -21.14 -1.04 -1.54
C ASP A 14 -20.10 -0.01 -1.16
N ILE A 15 -18.81 -0.40 -1.22
CA ILE A 15 -17.74 0.54 -0.92
C ILE A 15 -17.63 1.62 -2.01
N THR A 16 -17.81 1.29 -3.29
CA THR A 16 -17.82 2.33 -4.34
C THR A 16 -18.95 3.33 -4.13
N MET A 17 -20.14 2.89 -3.69
CA MET A 17 -21.26 3.79 -3.37
C MET A 17 -20.96 4.69 -2.17
N ILE A 18 -20.37 4.16 -1.10
CA ILE A 18 -19.95 4.94 0.08
C ILE A 18 -18.88 5.98 -0.30
N CYS A 19 -18.05 5.63 -1.29
CA CYS A 19 -16.94 6.43 -1.77
C CYS A 19 -17.32 7.52 -2.80
N GLN A 20 -18.54 7.50 -3.36
CA GLN A 20 -19.07 8.51 -4.30
C GLN A 20 -19.74 9.71 -3.60
N ASP A 21 -19.32 10.06 -2.39
CA ASP A 21 -19.75 11.26 -1.66
C ASP A 21 -21.21 11.36 -1.19
N HIS A 22 -22.01 10.30 -1.31
CA HIS A 22 -23.42 10.32 -0.86
C HIS A 22 -23.59 10.24 0.66
N LEU A 23 -22.55 9.81 1.39
CA LEU A 23 -22.62 9.60 2.84
C LEU A 23 -21.71 10.57 3.60
N PRO A 24 -22.16 11.15 4.73
CA PRO A 24 -21.34 12.02 5.57
C PRO A 24 -20.11 11.30 6.17
N LYS A 25 -18.95 11.97 6.18
CA LYS A 25 -17.70 11.41 6.74
C LYS A 25 -17.80 11.05 8.24
N HIS A 26 -18.62 11.77 9.00
CA HIS A 26 -18.78 11.54 10.44
C HIS A 26 -19.38 10.17 10.78
N LEU A 27 -20.06 9.53 9.82
CA LEU A 27 -20.63 8.19 10.03
C LEU A 27 -19.56 7.13 10.26
N PHE A 28 -18.34 7.37 9.77
CA PHE A 28 -17.22 6.42 9.83
C PHE A 28 -16.14 6.84 10.81
N GLN A 29 -16.43 7.82 11.68
CA GLN A 29 -15.43 8.37 12.61
C GLN A 29 -14.93 7.34 13.63
N ASN A 30 -15.74 6.36 14.00
CA ASN A 30 -15.35 5.33 14.97
C ASN A 30 -14.88 4.03 14.30
N LEU A 31 -14.85 4.00 12.96
CA LEU A 31 -14.46 2.80 12.23
C LEU A 31 -12.96 2.55 12.35
N LYS A 32 -12.60 1.37 12.85
CA LYS A 32 -11.22 0.89 13.03
C LYS A 32 -10.86 -0.20 12.03
N SER A 33 -11.80 -1.08 11.68
CA SER A 33 -11.56 -2.20 10.77
C SER A 33 -12.51 -2.16 9.59
N LEU A 34 -11.97 -2.30 8.38
CA LEU A 34 -12.74 -2.40 7.15
C LEU A 34 -12.38 -3.67 6.39
N GLU A 35 -13.34 -4.56 6.21
CA GLU A 35 -13.23 -5.71 5.31
C GLU A 35 -13.97 -5.39 4.01
N VAL A 36 -13.30 -5.47 2.87
CA VAL A 36 -13.93 -5.35 1.55
C VAL A 36 -13.86 -6.70 0.87
N VAL A 37 -15.03 -7.27 0.59
CA VAL A 37 -15.17 -8.50 -0.18
C VAL A 37 -15.56 -8.12 -1.59
N SER A 38 -14.74 -8.45 -2.57
CA SER A 38 -15.08 -8.20 -3.98
C SER A 38 -16.23 -9.12 -4.39
N ASP A 39 -17.35 -8.54 -4.79
CA ASP A 39 -18.26 -9.17 -5.73
C ASP A 39 -17.70 -8.95 -7.14
N LYS A 40 -18.09 -9.81 -8.09
CA LYS A 40 -17.46 -9.97 -9.42
C LYS A 40 -17.47 -8.74 -10.35
N SER A 41 -17.83 -7.55 -9.88
CA SER A 41 -17.76 -6.34 -10.69
C SER A 41 -17.16 -5.14 -9.97
N ASP A 42 -16.35 -4.45 -10.77
CA ASP A 42 -15.99 -3.04 -10.70
C ASP A 42 -14.65 -2.68 -10.06
N ASN A 43 -13.98 -1.77 -10.77
CA ASN A 43 -12.65 -1.23 -10.47
C ASN A 43 -12.67 -0.50 -9.12
N PHE A 44 -12.36 -1.23 -8.05
CA PHE A 44 -12.24 -0.67 -6.72
C PHE A 44 -11.04 0.29 -6.64
N SER A 45 -11.30 1.58 -6.49
CA SER A 45 -10.28 2.57 -6.18
C SER A 45 -10.21 2.82 -4.69
N ILE A 46 -9.19 2.27 -4.04
CA ILE A 46 -8.86 2.53 -2.63
C ILE A 46 -8.61 4.02 -2.33
N GLY A 47 -8.46 4.86 -3.36
CA GLY A 47 -8.33 6.32 -3.27
C GLY A 47 -9.34 7.01 -2.35
N SER A 48 -10.53 6.43 -2.20
CA SER A 48 -11.63 6.98 -1.43
C SER A 48 -11.65 6.54 0.05
N LEU A 49 -10.67 5.74 0.50
CA LEU A 49 -10.52 5.35 1.90
C LEU A 49 -10.15 6.53 2.82
N GLN A 50 -9.88 7.70 2.26
CA GLN A 50 -9.67 8.94 3.02
C GLN A 50 -10.80 9.21 4.02
N ARG A 51 -12.02 8.73 3.77
CA ARG A 51 -13.18 8.92 4.66
C ARG A 51 -13.03 8.16 5.99
N PHE A 52 -12.20 7.12 6.03
CA PHE A 52 -11.96 6.26 7.20
C PHE A 52 -10.67 6.69 7.93
N HIS A 53 -10.67 7.90 8.49
CA HIS A 53 -9.45 8.51 9.07
C HIS A 53 -8.89 7.80 10.30
N ASN A 54 -9.74 7.05 11.02
CA ASN A 54 -9.39 6.33 12.24
C ASN A 54 -9.17 4.83 12.02
N MET A 55 -9.15 4.40 10.76
CA MET A 55 -8.93 3.00 10.39
C MET A 55 -7.54 2.53 10.81
N GLU A 56 -7.53 1.40 11.49
CA GLU A 56 -6.37 0.68 12.00
C GLU A 56 -6.09 -0.58 11.17
N LYS A 57 -7.12 -1.14 10.51
CA LYS A 57 -7.05 -2.38 9.76
C LYS A 57 -7.87 -2.32 8.46
N LEU A 58 -7.29 -2.80 7.37
CA LEU A 58 -7.95 -2.99 6.08
C LEU A 58 -7.73 -4.43 5.59
N GLU A 59 -8.80 -5.19 5.45
CA GLU A 59 -8.79 -6.53 4.85
C GLU A 59 -9.50 -6.52 3.51
N LEU A 60 -8.93 -7.21 2.53
CA LEU A 60 -9.42 -7.25 1.17
C LEU A 60 -9.54 -8.71 0.74
N ARG A 61 -10.76 -9.21 0.52
CA ARG A 61 -11.04 -10.61 0.17
C ARG A 61 -11.64 -10.74 -1.23
N GLN A 62 -11.25 -11.81 -1.94
CA GLN A 62 -11.85 -12.29 -3.20
C GLN A 62 -11.74 -11.37 -4.44
N PHE A 63 -10.72 -10.52 -4.56
CA PHE A 63 -10.48 -9.74 -5.80
C PHE A 63 -10.00 -10.64 -6.95
N ILE A 64 -10.93 -11.25 -7.69
CA ILE A 64 -10.62 -12.02 -8.90
C ILE A 64 -11.04 -11.23 -10.14
N GLN A 65 -10.04 -10.91 -10.96
CA GLN A 65 -10.07 -10.62 -12.40
C GLN A 65 -11.19 -9.72 -12.94
N ARG A 66 -10.87 -8.43 -13.13
CA ARG A 66 -10.68 -7.79 -14.45
C ARG A 66 -10.37 -6.30 -14.29
N ASP A 67 -9.52 -5.82 -15.19
CA ASP A 67 -9.11 -4.44 -15.43
C ASP A 67 -8.35 -3.69 -14.31
N ILE A 68 -7.72 -2.57 -14.71
CA ILE A 68 -6.54 -1.95 -14.11
C ILE A 68 -6.75 -1.56 -12.64
N PHE A 69 -6.16 -2.32 -11.69
CA PHE A 69 -6.22 -1.99 -10.27
C PHE A 69 -5.19 -0.92 -9.90
N LYS A 70 -5.69 0.24 -9.45
CA LYS A 70 -4.88 1.36 -8.91
C LYS A 70 -5.30 1.61 -7.46
N TRP A 71 -4.36 1.45 -6.54
CA TRP A 71 -4.59 1.71 -5.13
C TRP A 71 -3.97 3.04 -4.73
N ARG A 72 -4.74 3.84 -3.98
CA ARG A 72 -4.26 5.09 -3.39
C ARG A 72 -4.71 5.16 -1.95
N VAL A 73 -3.78 5.06 -1.02
CA VAL A 73 -4.04 5.18 0.41
C VAL A 73 -3.50 6.55 0.81
N SER A 74 -4.31 7.39 1.46
CA SER A 74 -3.82 8.71 1.85
C SER A 74 -4.43 9.20 3.15
N TYR A 75 -3.61 9.83 3.99
CA TYR A 75 -4.02 10.50 5.22
C TYR A 75 -4.74 9.60 6.25
N CYS A 76 -4.40 8.31 6.29
CA CYS A 76 -4.85 7.37 7.32
C CYS A 76 -3.97 7.57 8.56
N LYS A 77 -4.51 8.22 9.59
CA LYS A 77 -3.71 8.69 10.74
C LYS A 77 -3.26 7.56 11.68
N ARG A 78 -3.97 6.43 11.68
CA ARG A 78 -3.78 5.32 12.62
C ARG A 78 -3.33 4.01 11.95
N LEU A 79 -3.29 3.98 10.63
CA LEU A 79 -2.95 2.79 9.85
C LEU A 79 -1.43 2.52 9.94
N LYS A 80 -1.06 1.35 10.50
CA LYS A 80 0.34 0.96 10.71
C LYS A 80 0.94 0.16 9.55
N ASN A 81 0.10 -0.57 8.83
CA ASN A 81 0.43 -1.35 7.64
C ASN A 81 -0.75 -1.33 6.65
N LEU A 82 -0.49 -1.60 5.37
CA LEU A 82 -1.54 -1.61 4.35
C LEU A 82 -2.33 -2.92 4.37
N VAL A 83 -1.62 -4.04 4.31
CA VAL A 83 -2.17 -5.40 4.27
C VAL A 83 -1.15 -6.39 4.85
N SER A 84 -1.58 -7.61 5.20
CA SER A 84 -0.65 -8.69 5.54
C SER A 84 0.03 -9.31 4.31
N SER A 85 1.14 -10.01 4.49
CA SER A 85 1.85 -10.77 3.46
C SER A 85 0.94 -11.78 2.76
N PHE A 86 0.08 -12.46 3.53
CA PHE A 86 -0.95 -13.37 3.00
C PHE A 86 -1.89 -12.64 2.04
N THR A 87 -2.41 -11.48 2.44
CA THR A 87 -3.30 -10.67 1.60
C THR A 87 -2.57 -10.12 0.39
N ALA A 88 -1.29 -9.76 0.52
CA ALA A 88 -0.46 -9.25 -0.57
C ALA A 88 -0.33 -10.24 -1.74
N LYS A 89 -0.39 -11.55 -1.48
CA LYS A 89 -0.39 -12.59 -2.53
C LYS A 89 -1.59 -12.49 -3.47
N SER A 90 -2.71 -11.92 -3.03
CA SER A 90 -3.88 -11.71 -3.89
C SER A 90 -3.74 -10.50 -4.83
N LEU A 91 -2.71 -9.67 -4.64
CA LEU A 91 -2.53 -8.39 -5.35
C LEU A 91 -1.77 -8.51 -6.67
N VAL A 92 -1.79 -9.69 -7.29
CA VAL A 92 -1.06 -10.00 -8.54
C VAL A 92 -1.42 -9.09 -9.72
N HIS A 93 -2.61 -8.48 -9.70
CA HIS A 93 -3.10 -7.58 -10.74
C HIS A 93 -2.90 -6.09 -10.46
N LEU A 94 -2.34 -5.73 -9.30
CA LEU A 94 -2.08 -4.33 -8.92
C LEU A 94 -1.09 -3.70 -9.90
N MET A 95 -1.45 -2.58 -10.53
CA MET A 95 -0.60 -1.89 -11.50
C MET A 95 0.02 -0.60 -10.96
N LYS A 96 -0.72 0.12 -10.10
CA LYS A 96 -0.23 1.34 -9.45
C LYS A 96 -0.59 1.35 -7.98
N LEU A 97 0.37 1.66 -7.11
CA LEU A 97 0.17 1.84 -5.68
C LEU A 97 0.72 3.19 -5.23
N ARG A 98 -0.12 4.04 -4.64
CA ARG A 98 0.28 5.28 -3.96
C ARG A 98 -0.08 5.19 -2.48
N ILE A 99 0.84 5.54 -1.60
CA ILE A 99 0.62 5.65 -0.16
C ILE A 99 1.18 7.00 0.29
N GLY A 100 0.33 7.86 0.85
CA GLY A 100 0.67 9.26 1.11
C GLY A 100 0.19 9.79 2.47
N GLY A 101 1.05 10.39 3.28
CA GLY A 101 0.64 11.12 4.49
C GLY A 101 0.06 10.24 5.61
N CYS A 102 0.40 8.95 5.64
CA CYS A 102 0.02 8.01 6.70
C CYS A 102 1.11 7.98 7.78
N LYS A 103 1.07 8.94 8.70
CA LYS A 103 2.19 9.24 9.62
C LYS A 103 2.58 8.11 10.57
N LEU A 104 1.65 7.22 10.94
CA LEU A 104 1.90 6.09 11.85
C LEU A 104 2.22 4.78 11.12
N MET A 105 2.29 4.79 9.78
CA MET A 105 2.66 3.60 9.01
C MET A 105 4.14 3.28 9.22
N THR A 106 4.43 2.10 9.77
CA THR A 106 5.80 1.64 10.06
C THR A 106 6.31 0.67 9.01
N GLU A 107 5.40 -0.09 8.40
CA GLU A 107 5.68 -0.99 7.29
C GLU A 107 4.55 -0.94 6.25
N ILE A 108 4.80 -1.35 5.00
CA ILE A 108 3.74 -1.41 3.98
C ILE A 108 2.99 -2.73 4.08
N ILE A 109 3.71 -3.84 4.16
CA ILE A 109 3.18 -5.19 4.27
C ILE A 109 3.61 -5.76 5.62
N SER A 110 2.65 -6.23 6.42
CA SER A 110 2.98 -6.90 7.69
C SER A 110 3.27 -8.38 7.45
N SER A 111 4.30 -8.92 8.10
CA SER A 111 4.60 -10.35 8.09
C SER A 111 3.75 -11.11 9.10
N GLU A 112 3.35 -12.33 8.76
CA GLU A 112 2.74 -13.27 9.70
C GLU A 112 3.83 -14.21 10.26
N GLU A 113 3.79 -14.50 11.56
CA GLU A 113 4.87 -15.16 12.32
C GLU A 113 5.04 -16.66 11.99
N ASP A 114 4.05 -17.29 11.35
CA ASP A 114 3.95 -18.76 11.22
C ASP A 114 4.18 -19.30 9.79
N VAL A 115 4.74 -18.53 8.86
CA VAL A 115 4.90 -18.98 7.46
C VAL A 115 6.34 -18.83 6.96
N GLU A 116 7.05 -19.97 6.90
CA GLU A 116 8.36 -20.06 6.27
C GLU A 116 8.26 -19.73 4.77
N GLU A 117 9.14 -18.83 4.31
CA GLU A 117 9.43 -18.54 2.89
C GLU A 117 8.24 -18.11 2.02
N ASP A 118 7.48 -17.12 2.46
CA ASP A 118 6.45 -16.53 1.62
C ASP A 118 7.03 -15.66 0.49
N GLU A 119 6.89 -16.16 -0.74
CA GLU A 119 7.09 -15.38 -1.96
C GLU A 119 5.83 -14.59 -2.33
N VAL A 120 5.97 -13.27 -2.47
CA VAL A 120 4.92 -12.37 -2.93
C VAL A 120 5.34 -11.75 -4.26
N VAL A 121 4.54 -11.98 -5.30
CA VAL A 121 4.84 -11.52 -6.67
C VAL A 121 3.84 -10.45 -7.11
N PHE A 122 4.33 -9.21 -7.19
CA PHE A 122 3.58 -8.09 -7.78
C PHE A 122 3.80 -8.06 -9.30
N SER A 123 3.21 -9.04 -9.99
CA SER A 123 3.53 -9.34 -11.41
C SER A 123 3.26 -8.18 -12.38
N ARG A 124 2.29 -7.31 -12.07
CA ARG A 124 1.87 -6.20 -12.93
C ARG A 124 2.15 -4.81 -12.36
N LEU A 125 2.74 -4.71 -11.16
CA LEU A 125 2.97 -3.41 -10.53
C LEU A 125 4.03 -2.67 -11.33
N LYS A 126 3.63 -1.55 -11.94
CA LYS A 126 4.50 -0.68 -12.75
C LYS A 126 4.96 0.55 -11.99
N TRP A 127 4.13 1.01 -11.06
CA TRP A 127 4.31 2.29 -10.40
C TRP A 127 4.04 2.15 -8.90
N LEU A 128 5.03 2.45 -8.07
CA LEU A 128 4.94 2.47 -6.61
C LEU A 128 5.36 3.84 -6.09
N SER A 129 4.56 4.43 -5.22
CA SER A 129 4.85 5.73 -4.62
C SER A 129 4.51 5.73 -3.14
N LEU A 130 5.50 6.11 -2.36
CA LEU A 130 5.49 6.24 -0.92
C LEU A 130 5.84 7.69 -0.60
N GLU A 131 4.91 8.43 0.01
CA GLU A 131 5.02 9.88 0.15
C GLU A 131 4.68 10.31 1.58
N CYS A 132 5.50 11.17 2.17
CA CYS A 132 5.23 11.78 3.49
C CYS A 132 4.91 10.73 4.58
N LEU A 133 5.70 9.65 4.65
CA LEU A 133 5.53 8.55 5.60
C LEU A 133 6.56 8.64 6.73
N GLU A 134 6.26 9.51 7.70
CA GLU A 134 7.17 9.87 8.81
C GLU A 134 7.67 8.69 9.65
N SER A 135 6.86 7.63 9.79
CA SER A 135 7.20 6.46 10.61
C SER A 135 7.73 5.26 9.85
N LEU A 136 7.78 5.30 8.52
CA LEU A 136 8.06 4.13 7.69
C LEU A 136 9.52 3.69 7.82
N THR A 137 9.74 2.47 8.30
CA THR A 137 11.08 1.88 8.44
C THR A 137 11.32 0.73 7.47
N SER A 138 10.26 0.10 6.95
CA SER A 138 10.42 -0.99 5.99
C SER A 138 9.26 -1.13 5.00
N PHE A 139 9.46 -1.82 3.87
CA PHE A 139 8.32 -2.28 3.07
C PHE A 139 7.70 -3.55 3.68
N CYS A 140 8.51 -4.44 4.24
CA CYS A 140 8.09 -5.54 5.12
C CYS A 140 9.23 -5.88 6.11
N SER A 141 8.95 -6.02 7.41
CA SER A 141 9.98 -6.41 8.39
C SER A 141 10.26 -7.91 8.46
N GLY A 142 9.34 -8.75 7.96
CA GLY A 142 9.53 -10.21 7.95
C GLY A 142 10.44 -10.70 6.82
N ASN A 143 10.79 -11.99 6.88
CA ASN A 143 11.64 -12.65 5.89
C ASN A 143 10.85 -13.09 4.64
N CYS A 144 10.05 -12.19 4.08
CA CYS A 144 9.30 -12.44 2.85
C CYS A 144 10.15 -12.10 1.61
N THR A 145 10.01 -12.89 0.56
CA THR A 145 10.64 -12.63 -0.74
C THR A 145 9.67 -11.85 -1.62
N PHE A 146 10.09 -10.69 -2.14
CA PHE A 146 9.22 -9.86 -2.98
C PHE A 146 9.76 -9.73 -4.41
N LYS A 147 8.93 -10.03 -5.40
CA LYS A 147 9.29 -9.87 -6.82
C LYS A 147 8.41 -8.82 -7.48
N PHE A 148 9.04 -7.86 -8.17
CA PHE A 148 8.36 -6.85 -8.97
C PHE A 148 8.88 -6.87 -10.42
N PRO A 149 8.51 -7.90 -11.21
CA PRO A 149 9.03 -8.08 -12.56
C PRO A 149 8.66 -6.95 -13.53
N SER A 150 7.61 -6.18 -13.22
CA SER A 150 7.08 -5.10 -14.06
C SER A 150 7.31 -3.70 -13.52
N LEU A 151 7.98 -3.53 -12.37
CA LEU A 151 8.13 -2.21 -11.73
C LEU A 151 9.05 -1.33 -12.58
N GLU A 152 8.52 -0.21 -13.03
CA GLU A 152 9.18 0.76 -13.91
C GLU A 152 9.58 2.00 -13.10
N ASP A 153 8.66 2.50 -12.26
CA ASP A 153 8.86 3.69 -11.45
C ASP A 153 8.65 3.44 -9.95
N LEU A 154 9.60 3.88 -9.13
CA LEU A 154 9.49 3.92 -7.68
C LEU A 154 9.73 5.34 -7.16
N PHE A 155 8.81 5.85 -6.36
CA PHE A 155 8.90 7.14 -5.69
C PHE A 155 8.92 6.92 -4.18
N VAL A 156 9.93 7.44 -3.49
CA VAL A 156 10.06 7.42 -2.04
C VAL A 156 10.36 8.84 -1.57
N ILE A 157 9.32 9.63 -1.36
CA ILE A 157 9.41 11.08 -1.18
C ILE A 157 9.02 11.46 0.26
N ASP A 158 9.79 12.31 0.92
CA ASP A 158 9.54 12.76 2.29
C ASP A 158 9.32 11.60 3.28
N CYS A 159 10.13 10.55 3.17
CA CYS A 159 10.18 9.42 4.10
C CYS A 159 11.49 9.54 4.92
N PRO A 160 11.47 10.21 6.09
CA PRO A 160 12.69 10.65 6.77
C PRO A 160 13.46 9.54 7.48
N LYS A 161 12.82 8.39 7.75
CA LYS A 161 13.48 7.25 8.39
C LYS A 161 14.18 6.38 7.36
N VAL A 162 15.26 5.73 7.79
CA VAL A 162 15.96 4.73 6.97
C VAL A 162 14.98 3.61 6.63
N MET A 163 14.69 3.46 5.34
CA MET A 163 13.79 2.44 4.82
C MET A 163 14.57 1.21 4.39
N ILE A 164 14.16 0.03 4.86
CA ILE A 164 14.58 -1.26 4.31
C ILE A 164 13.42 -1.80 3.48
N PHE A 165 13.61 -2.04 2.19
CA PHE A 165 12.54 -2.59 1.37
C PHE A 165 12.13 -3.98 1.89
N SER A 166 13.02 -4.96 1.87
CA SER A 166 12.78 -6.25 2.52
C SER A 166 14.07 -6.86 3.01
N CYS A 167 14.01 -7.66 4.07
CA CYS A 167 15.14 -8.48 4.52
C CYS A 167 15.39 -9.67 3.57
N GLY A 168 14.35 -10.12 2.85
CA GLY A 168 14.45 -11.13 1.80
C GLY A 168 14.95 -10.57 0.45
N VAL A 169 15.19 -11.48 -0.51
CA VAL A 169 15.63 -11.13 -1.87
C VAL A 169 14.54 -10.33 -2.58
N SER A 170 14.91 -9.17 -3.14
CA SER A 170 14.04 -8.39 -4.02
C SER A 170 14.55 -8.44 -5.45
N SER A 171 13.65 -8.69 -6.41
CA SER A 171 13.97 -8.72 -7.83
C SER A 171 13.13 -7.70 -8.59
N THR A 172 13.81 -6.71 -9.19
CA THR A 172 13.19 -5.61 -9.96
C THR A 172 13.93 -5.40 -11.28
N PRO A 173 13.82 -6.35 -12.23
CA PRO A 173 14.64 -6.36 -13.45
C PRO A 173 14.35 -5.20 -14.41
N ARG A 174 13.22 -4.49 -14.22
CA ARG A 174 12.79 -3.38 -15.07
C ARG A 174 12.91 -2.01 -14.41
N LEU A 175 13.24 -1.95 -13.12
CA LEU A 175 13.33 -0.69 -12.40
C LEU A 175 14.56 0.06 -12.89
N ARG A 176 14.35 1.24 -13.46
CA ARG A 176 15.42 2.06 -14.04
C ARG A 176 15.85 3.20 -13.13
N GLU A 177 14.95 3.63 -12.26
CA GLU A 177 15.10 4.87 -11.52
C GLU A 177 14.25 4.81 -10.23
N VAL A 178 14.83 5.28 -9.12
CA VAL A 178 14.11 5.56 -7.87
C VAL A 178 14.17 7.05 -7.61
N ARG A 179 13.02 7.70 -7.52
CA ARG A 179 12.89 9.14 -7.26
C ARG A 179 12.62 9.41 -5.79
N LYS A 180 13.32 10.39 -5.24
CA LYS A 180 13.26 10.71 -3.80
C LYS A 180 12.78 12.12 -3.47
N ASN A 181 12.59 12.95 -4.48
CA ASN A 181 12.10 14.31 -4.30
C ASN A 181 10.95 14.59 -5.27
N TRP A 182 10.27 15.72 -5.03
CA TRP A 182 9.18 16.20 -5.87
C TRP A 182 9.66 16.88 -7.17
N GLY A 183 10.99 16.98 -7.37
CA GLY A 183 11.63 17.71 -8.46
C GLY A 183 11.78 16.90 -9.75
N LEU A 184 12.44 17.53 -10.73
CA LEU A 184 12.83 16.92 -12.01
C LEU A 184 14.18 16.20 -11.93
N ASP A 185 14.74 16.05 -10.73
CA ASP A 185 16.05 15.44 -10.56
C ASP A 185 16.01 13.98 -11.01
N LYS A 186 17.11 13.58 -11.65
CA LYS A 186 17.29 12.22 -12.14
C LYS A 186 17.42 11.30 -10.93
N GLY A 187 16.50 10.36 -10.78
CA GLY A 187 16.53 9.41 -9.68
C GLY A 187 17.72 8.44 -9.76
N CYS A 188 17.95 7.75 -8.65
CA CYS A 188 19.08 6.85 -8.43
C CYS A 188 18.67 5.38 -8.62
N TRP A 189 19.57 4.53 -9.11
CA TRP A 189 19.39 3.07 -9.09
C TRP A 189 20.75 2.37 -8.95
N GLU A 190 20.89 1.53 -7.92
CA GLU A 190 22.16 0.85 -7.58
C GLU A 190 22.00 -0.66 -7.46
N CYS A 191 21.53 -1.32 -8.52
CA CYS A 191 21.45 -2.78 -8.68
C CYS A 191 20.60 -3.54 -7.61
N ASN A 192 20.30 -2.94 -6.47
CA ASN A 192 19.57 -3.47 -5.32
C ASN A 192 18.68 -2.35 -4.73
N LEU A 193 17.44 -2.71 -4.41
CA LEU A 193 16.43 -1.80 -3.87
C LEU A 193 16.83 -1.22 -2.51
N ASN A 194 17.33 -2.03 -1.57
CA ASN A 194 17.65 -1.60 -0.21
C ASN A 194 18.75 -0.53 -0.22
N THR A 195 19.84 -0.76 -0.96
CA THR A 195 20.91 0.24 -1.08
C THR A 195 20.42 1.52 -1.76
N THR A 196 19.59 1.37 -2.81
CA THR A 196 19.04 2.50 -3.54
C THR A 196 18.11 3.35 -2.66
N VAL A 197 17.21 2.77 -1.87
CA VAL A 197 16.29 3.55 -1.01
C VAL A 197 16.98 4.16 0.21
N GLN A 198 18.05 3.54 0.73
CA GLN A 198 18.79 4.03 1.90
C GLN A 198 19.70 5.23 1.61
N LYS A 199 20.23 5.38 0.39
CA LYS A 199 21.14 6.50 0.06
C LYS A 199 20.42 7.84 0.15
N ALA A 200 20.68 8.57 1.22
CA ALA A 200 20.05 9.85 1.44
C ALA A 200 20.54 10.89 0.42
N ASP A 201 19.62 11.48 -0.33
CA ASP A 201 19.83 12.83 -0.85
C ASP A 201 19.16 13.77 0.16
N PHE A 202 19.88 14.05 1.26
CA PHE A 202 19.56 15.17 2.13
C PHE A 202 20.11 16.43 1.47
N TYR A 203 19.26 17.17 0.76
CA TYR A 203 19.48 18.58 0.48
C TYR A 203 18.17 19.34 0.69
#